data_AF-A0A4D4KSA2-F1
#
_entry.id   AF-A0A4D4KSA2-F1
#
_cell.length_a   1.000
_cell.length_b   1.000
_cell.length_c   1.000
_cell.angle_alpha   90.00
_cell.angle_beta   90.00
_cell.angle_gamma   90.00
#
_symmetry.space_group_name_H-M   'P 1'
#
loop_
_entity.id
_entity.type
_entity.pdbx_description
1 polymer ?
#
loop_
_entity_poly.entity_id
_entity_poly.type
_entity_poly.pdbx_seq_one_letter_code
_entity_poly.pdbx_strand_id
1 'polypeptide(L)'
;MSREPDGLAELLPQWHRLRDAEAGEPLRALLAVIAEQVDRVRDGVERGYDDWFVETATAWVLPYLGDLVGYRPLPGYERVLATGLRDGGPPDASLARLAEALAPRRDVAATVAYRRRKGTLALLEEVSASVAGWPARAVELSRLTAHQQPVRLYGGTGGAAADLRRLSRGRLADLRDGAALDLAGGPFGTVARSADVRRAASRRRQGGHTPAGVGLFVWRLKPYHVTRAPAYCIDRARNLYTFSILGNDIPLVTRPEPEPSAARPLPSAGDPRQLPTTCPRTSAAVSSPTTSSTLTVRARASPSGGTATTSPYRRRTSWWPI
;
A
#
# COMPACT_ATOMS: atom_id res chain seq x y z
N MET A 1 26.96 -14.96 21.33
CA MET A 1 27.30 -14.38 22.66
C MET A 1 28.81 -14.06 22.73
N SER A 2 29.40 -13.74 23.88
CA SER A 2 30.86 -13.70 24.03
C SER A 2 31.44 -15.11 23.93
N ARG A 3 32.55 -15.27 23.20
CA ARG A 3 33.26 -16.54 23.03
C ARG A 3 33.89 -16.98 24.36
N GLU A 4 33.62 -18.21 24.80
CA GLU A 4 34.09 -18.77 26.08
C GLU A 4 35.08 -19.93 25.83
N PRO A 5 36.36 -19.63 25.50
CA PRO A 5 37.32 -20.66 25.08
C PRO A 5 37.58 -21.72 26.17
N ASP A 6 37.47 -21.36 27.44
CA ASP A 6 37.66 -22.26 28.58
C ASP A 6 36.35 -22.89 29.10
N GLY A 7 35.18 -22.56 28.53
CA GLY A 7 33.87 -23.02 29.03
C GLY A 7 33.71 -24.55 29.06
N LEU A 8 34.36 -25.27 28.15
CA LEU A 8 34.41 -26.75 28.20
C LEU A 8 35.39 -27.28 29.26
N ALA A 9 36.50 -26.58 29.53
CA ALA A 9 37.44 -26.94 30.59
C ALA A 9 36.84 -26.69 31.98
N GLU A 10 35.98 -25.67 32.12
CA GLU A 10 35.20 -25.41 33.33
C GLU A 10 34.13 -26.46 33.65
N LEU A 11 33.74 -27.30 32.68
CA LEU A 11 32.84 -28.43 32.89
C LEU A 11 33.56 -29.73 33.31
N LEU A 12 34.89 -29.79 33.22
CA LEU A 12 35.65 -30.98 33.66
C LEU A 12 35.62 -31.15 35.20
N PRO A 13 35.62 -32.38 35.72
CA PRO A 13 35.85 -32.63 37.15
C PRO A 13 37.21 -32.06 37.60
N GLN A 14 37.24 -31.48 38.82
CA GLN A 14 38.40 -30.74 39.34
C GLN A 14 39.71 -31.55 39.34
N TRP A 15 39.63 -32.86 39.57
CA TRP A 15 40.77 -33.79 39.50
C TRP A 15 41.50 -33.78 38.14
N HIS A 16 40.76 -33.68 37.04
CA HIS A 16 41.36 -33.65 35.70
C HIS A 16 42.03 -32.31 35.42
N ARG A 17 41.49 -31.20 35.94
CA ARG A 17 42.11 -29.86 35.80
C ARG A 17 43.43 -29.77 36.55
N LEU A 18 43.51 -30.34 37.76
CA LEU A 18 44.74 -30.39 38.55
C LEU A 18 45.84 -31.17 37.83
N ARG A 19 45.54 -32.38 37.34
CA ARG A 19 46.50 -33.18 36.55
C ARG A 19 46.92 -32.54 35.24
N ASP A 20 46.05 -31.77 34.60
CA ASP A 20 46.39 -31.06 33.37
C ASP A 20 47.31 -29.87 33.65
N ALA A 21 47.08 -29.12 34.73
CA ALA A 21 47.97 -28.06 35.18
C ALA A 21 49.38 -28.58 35.54
N GLU A 22 49.48 -29.75 36.18
CA GLU A 22 50.75 -30.45 36.43
C GLU A 22 51.49 -30.85 35.13
N ALA A 23 50.76 -31.05 34.03
CA ALA A 23 51.29 -31.48 32.73
C ALA A 23 51.49 -30.33 31.71
N GLY A 24 51.24 -29.08 32.10
CA GLY A 24 51.39 -27.91 31.21
C GLY A 24 50.16 -27.59 30.35
N GLU A 25 48.97 -27.96 30.80
CA GLU A 25 47.66 -27.66 30.21
C GLU A 25 47.34 -28.21 28.78
N PRO A 26 47.88 -29.37 28.33
CA PRO A 26 47.59 -29.90 26.99
C PRO A 26 46.11 -30.25 26.77
N LEU A 27 45.38 -30.70 27.79
CA LEU A 27 43.95 -31.02 27.68
C LEU A 27 43.11 -29.74 27.58
N ARG A 28 43.43 -28.69 28.35
CA ARG A 28 42.78 -27.38 28.21
C ARG A 28 43.01 -26.80 26.81
N ALA A 29 44.23 -26.88 26.28
CA ALA A 29 44.54 -26.43 24.93
C ALA A 29 43.73 -27.17 23.86
N LEU A 30 43.58 -28.50 23.98
CA LEU A 30 42.72 -29.29 23.09
C LEU A 30 41.25 -28.91 23.23
N LEU A 31 40.75 -28.76 24.46
CA LEU A 31 39.36 -28.39 24.74
C LEU A 31 39.02 -26.98 24.26
N ALA A 32 39.95 -26.04 24.27
CA ALA A 32 39.74 -24.69 23.73
C ALA A 32 39.52 -24.70 22.21
N VAL A 33 40.20 -25.59 21.48
CA VAL A 33 39.97 -25.80 20.03
C VAL A 33 38.61 -26.46 19.77
N ILE A 34 38.19 -27.39 20.63
CA ILE A 34 36.87 -28.02 20.54
C ILE A 34 35.76 -27.01 20.89
N ALA A 35 35.96 -26.19 21.93
CA ALA A 35 35.04 -25.13 22.34
C ALA A 35 34.79 -24.14 21.20
N GLU A 36 35.83 -23.74 20.46
CA GLU A 36 35.67 -22.90 19.26
C GLU A 36 34.71 -23.50 18.21
N GLN A 37 34.71 -24.83 18.02
CA GLN A 37 33.78 -25.47 17.08
C GLN A 37 32.38 -25.62 17.68
N VAL A 38 32.26 -25.87 18.99
CA VAL A 38 30.98 -25.90 19.69
C VAL A 38 30.31 -24.53 19.65
N ASP A 39 31.06 -23.45 19.85
CA ASP A 39 30.59 -22.07 19.73
C ASP A 39 30.09 -21.79 18.30
N ARG A 40 30.83 -22.19 17.25
CA ARG A 40 30.37 -22.06 15.86
C ARG A 40 29.05 -22.78 15.59
N VAL A 41 28.89 -23.99 16.15
CA VAL A 41 27.64 -24.77 16.01
C VAL A 41 26.51 -24.12 16.80
N ARG A 42 26.76 -23.63 18.02
CA ARG A 42 25.78 -22.90 18.84
C ARG A 42 25.32 -21.62 18.14
N ASP A 43 26.25 -20.77 17.70
CA ASP A 43 25.96 -19.57 16.92
C ASP A 43 25.20 -19.91 15.63
N GLY A 44 25.44 -21.07 15.02
CA GLY A 44 24.69 -21.59 13.87
C GLY A 44 23.25 -21.96 14.20
N VAL A 45 23.02 -22.63 15.33
CA VAL A 45 21.68 -22.99 15.84
C VAL A 45 20.90 -21.75 16.26
N GLU A 46 21.52 -20.81 16.98
CA GLU A 46 20.90 -19.53 17.39
C GLU A 46 20.46 -18.73 16.16
N ARG A 47 21.34 -18.55 15.17
CA ARG A 47 20.97 -17.94 13.87
C ARG A 47 19.85 -18.70 13.16
N GLY A 48 19.83 -20.04 13.25
CA GLY A 48 18.76 -20.86 12.69
C GLY A 48 17.38 -20.58 13.31
N TYR A 49 17.32 -20.20 14.60
CA TYR A 49 16.09 -19.74 15.25
C TYR A 49 15.72 -18.30 14.86
N ASP A 50 16.71 -17.40 14.76
CA ASP A 50 16.50 -16.04 14.26
C ASP A 50 15.98 -16.03 12.80
N ASP A 51 16.45 -16.99 11.99
CA ASP A 51 16.06 -17.19 10.59
C ASP A 51 14.59 -17.65 10.42
N TRP A 52 13.86 -17.99 11.50
CA TRP A 52 12.43 -18.32 11.44
C TRP A 52 11.50 -17.10 11.42
N PHE A 53 11.95 -15.94 11.90
CA PHE A 53 11.14 -14.72 11.97
C PHE A 53 11.61 -13.71 10.92
N VAL A 54 10.69 -13.16 10.12
CA VAL A 54 11.03 -12.26 9.01
C VAL A 54 11.78 -11.01 9.51
N GLU A 55 11.48 -10.58 10.73
CA GLU A 55 12.09 -9.43 11.42
C GLU A 55 13.58 -9.62 11.74
N THR A 56 14.00 -10.83 12.11
CA THR A 56 15.39 -11.16 12.51
C THR A 56 16.17 -11.90 11.42
N ALA A 57 15.49 -12.67 10.57
CA ALA A 57 16.08 -13.59 9.60
C ALA A 57 17.09 -12.95 8.65
N THR A 58 18.20 -13.64 8.43
CA THR A 58 19.29 -13.24 7.55
C THR A 58 18.78 -13.01 6.13
N ALA A 59 19.31 -12.00 5.44
CA ALA A 59 18.80 -11.57 4.14
C ALA A 59 18.64 -12.73 3.11
N TRP A 60 19.58 -13.68 3.08
CA TRP A 60 19.55 -14.83 2.16
C TRP A 60 18.38 -15.80 2.41
N VAL A 61 17.78 -15.79 3.60
CA VAL A 61 16.62 -16.65 3.96
C VAL A 61 15.29 -16.05 3.48
N LEU A 62 15.21 -14.72 3.35
CA LEU A 62 13.99 -14.00 2.99
C LEU A 62 13.33 -14.45 1.67
N PRO A 63 14.07 -14.78 0.58
CA PRO A 63 13.48 -15.34 -0.63
C PRO A 63 12.75 -16.67 -0.38
N TYR A 64 13.34 -17.57 0.42
CA TYR A 64 12.73 -18.88 0.73
C TYR A 64 11.48 -18.75 1.61
N LEU A 65 11.49 -17.84 2.57
CA LEU A 65 10.29 -17.47 3.35
C LEU A 65 9.23 -16.81 2.45
N GLY A 66 9.65 -15.99 1.50
CA GLY A 66 8.79 -15.40 0.47
C GLY A 66 8.07 -16.48 -0.35
N ASP A 67 8.81 -17.42 -0.92
CA ASP A 67 8.27 -18.51 -1.74
C ASP A 67 7.28 -19.38 -0.95
N LEU A 68 7.59 -19.72 0.32
CA LEU A 68 6.70 -20.49 1.20
C LEU A 68 5.34 -19.78 1.42
N VAL A 69 5.34 -18.45 1.49
CA VAL A 69 4.14 -17.62 1.69
C VAL A 69 3.47 -17.25 0.34
N GLY A 70 4.10 -17.64 -0.78
CA GLY A 70 3.70 -17.29 -2.13
C GLY A 70 3.79 -15.78 -2.41
N TYR A 71 4.84 -15.14 -1.90
CA TYR A 71 5.31 -13.83 -2.38
C TYR A 71 5.65 -13.95 -3.87
N ARG A 72 5.51 -12.84 -4.60
CA ARG A 72 5.99 -12.74 -5.98
C ARG A 72 6.67 -11.39 -6.13
N PRO A 73 7.89 -11.34 -6.68
CA PRO A 73 8.58 -10.07 -6.91
C PRO A 73 7.76 -9.21 -7.87
N LEU A 74 7.81 -7.89 -7.68
CA LEU A 74 7.10 -6.97 -8.57
C LEU A 74 7.82 -6.88 -9.94
N PRO A 75 7.06 -6.68 -11.05
CA PRO A 75 7.64 -6.50 -12.37
C PRO A 75 8.70 -5.39 -12.39
N GLY A 76 9.94 -5.77 -12.70
CA GLY A 76 11.12 -4.91 -12.58
C GLY A 76 12.26 -5.58 -11.82
N TYR A 77 11.96 -6.25 -10.70
CA TYR A 77 12.97 -7.01 -9.93
C TYR A 77 13.43 -8.29 -10.65
N GLU A 78 12.59 -8.86 -11.52
CA GLU A 78 12.95 -9.97 -12.43
C GLU A 78 14.19 -9.67 -13.28
N ARG A 79 14.50 -8.40 -13.55
CA ARG A 79 15.74 -8.03 -14.25
C ARG A 79 17.00 -8.32 -13.44
N VAL A 80 16.92 -8.21 -12.11
CA VAL A 80 18.04 -8.49 -11.20
C VAL A 80 18.39 -9.98 -11.23
N LEU A 81 17.39 -10.87 -11.31
CA LEU A 81 17.59 -12.31 -11.54
C LEU A 81 18.33 -12.59 -12.86
N ALA A 82 17.97 -11.87 -13.92
CA ALA A 82 18.50 -12.13 -15.26
C ALA A 82 19.91 -11.54 -15.51
N THR A 83 20.25 -10.39 -14.91
CA THR A 83 21.55 -9.73 -15.13
C THR A 83 22.61 -10.08 -14.08
N GLY A 84 22.17 -10.60 -12.93
CA GLY A 84 22.97 -10.64 -11.71
C GLY A 84 23.21 -9.24 -11.13
N LEU A 85 23.63 -9.19 -9.87
CA LEU A 85 24.07 -7.95 -9.23
C LEU A 85 25.52 -7.67 -9.66
N ARG A 86 25.72 -6.76 -10.63
CA ARG A 86 27.05 -6.40 -11.17
C ARG A 86 27.80 -5.38 -10.29
N ASP A 87 27.83 -5.65 -9.00
CA ASP A 87 28.56 -4.85 -8.01
C ASP A 87 29.83 -5.63 -7.64
N GLY A 88 31.01 -5.08 -8.00
CA GLY A 88 32.32 -5.73 -7.84
C GLY A 88 32.83 -5.84 -6.38
N GLY A 89 31.93 -6.10 -5.43
CA GLY A 89 32.24 -6.33 -4.02
C GLY A 89 32.45 -7.82 -3.68
N PRO A 90 32.74 -8.14 -2.40
CA PRO A 90 32.93 -9.52 -1.96
C PRO A 90 31.67 -10.38 -2.13
N PRO A 91 31.80 -11.69 -2.40
CA PRO A 91 30.71 -12.56 -2.83
C PRO A 91 29.57 -12.68 -1.79
N ASP A 92 29.90 -12.78 -0.50
CA ASP A 92 28.88 -12.93 0.55
C ASP A 92 27.99 -11.68 0.65
N ALA A 93 28.57 -10.50 0.42
CA ALA A 93 27.84 -9.24 0.38
C ALA A 93 27.04 -9.06 -0.91
N SER A 94 27.42 -9.70 -2.03
CA SER A 94 26.61 -9.68 -3.25
C SER A 94 25.38 -10.59 -3.11
N LEU A 95 25.50 -11.75 -2.45
CA LEU A 95 24.38 -12.62 -2.10
C LEU A 95 23.36 -11.94 -1.18
N ALA A 96 23.81 -11.27 -0.12
CA ALA A 96 22.91 -10.55 0.79
C ALA A 96 22.12 -9.43 0.09
N ARG A 97 22.79 -8.62 -0.75
CA ARG A 97 22.14 -7.56 -1.54
C ARG A 97 21.22 -8.10 -2.61
N LEU A 98 21.59 -9.22 -3.26
CA LEU A 98 20.72 -9.91 -4.20
C LEU A 98 19.44 -10.35 -3.50
N ALA A 99 19.54 -10.99 -2.33
CA ALA A 99 18.37 -11.45 -1.59
C ALA A 99 17.49 -10.28 -1.11
N GLU A 100 18.08 -9.17 -0.63
CA GLU A 100 17.35 -7.95 -0.29
C GLU A 100 16.63 -7.33 -1.50
N ALA A 101 17.25 -7.35 -2.69
CA ALA A 101 16.61 -6.89 -3.92
C ALA A 101 15.47 -7.83 -4.38
N LEU A 102 15.65 -9.14 -4.28
CA LEU A 102 14.65 -10.12 -4.73
C LEU A 102 13.43 -10.21 -3.81
N ALA A 103 13.67 -10.12 -2.49
CA ALA A 103 12.65 -10.25 -1.47
C ALA A 103 12.91 -9.26 -0.32
N PRO A 104 12.59 -7.96 -0.50
CA PRO A 104 12.74 -6.97 0.55
C PRO A 104 12.02 -7.43 1.82
N ARG A 105 12.71 -7.40 2.98
CA ARG A 105 12.17 -7.88 4.27
C ARG A 105 10.77 -7.33 4.57
N ARG A 106 10.56 -6.04 4.25
CA ARG A 106 9.28 -5.33 4.39
C ARG A 106 8.15 -5.97 3.58
N ASP A 107 8.42 -6.39 2.35
CA ASP A 107 7.43 -6.92 1.42
C ASP A 107 7.05 -8.36 1.78
N VAL A 108 8.02 -9.17 2.21
CA VAL A 108 7.78 -10.51 2.75
C VAL A 108 6.93 -10.42 4.03
N ALA A 109 7.30 -9.54 4.97
CA ALA A 109 6.54 -9.32 6.21
C ALA A 109 5.11 -8.82 5.93
N ALA A 110 4.96 -7.85 5.01
CA ALA A 110 3.66 -7.38 4.56
C ALA A 110 2.83 -8.51 3.95
N THR A 111 3.43 -9.37 3.13
CA THR A 111 2.74 -10.52 2.52
C THR A 111 2.27 -11.51 3.58
N VAL A 112 3.07 -11.82 4.61
CA VAL A 112 2.64 -12.64 5.77
C VAL A 112 1.43 -12.01 6.47
N ALA A 113 1.47 -10.70 6.75
CA ALA A 113 0.36 -9.98 7.36
C ALA A 113 -0.91 -9.99 6.47
N TYR A 114 -0.75 -9.84 5.16
CA TYR A 114 -1.84 -9.90 4.18
C TYR A 114 -2.48 -11.28 4.10
N ARG A 115 -1.68 -12.37 4.16
CA ARG A 115 -2.21 -13.74 4.23
C ARG A 115 -3.04 -13.95 5.50
N ARG A 116 -2.57 -13.46 6.65
CA ARG A 116 -3.31 -13.53 7.94
C ARG A 116 -4.63 -12.75 7.92
N ARG A 117 -4.74 -11.65 7.16
CA ARG A 117 -5.95 -10.82 7.03
C ARG A 117 -6.80 -11.11 5.77
N LYS A 118 -6.55 -12.22 5.07
CA LYS A 118 -7.23 -12.56 3.81
C LYS A 118 -8.75 -12.60 3.99
N GLY A 119 -9.47 -12.00 3.04
CA GLY A 119 -10.94 -11.93 3.06
C GLY A 119 -11.53 -10.72 3.77
N THR A 120 -10.71 -9.84 4.37
CA THR A 120 -11.16 -8.55 4.91
C THR A 120 -11.19 -7.46 3.83
N LEU A 121 -12.14 -6.52 3.93
CA LEU A 121 -12.20 -5.36 3.02
C LEU A 121 -11.01 -4.42 3.22
N ALA A 122 -10.62 -4.15 4.47
CA ALA A 122 -9.51 -3.27 4.81
C ALA A 122 -8.18 -3.72 4.18
N LEU A 123 -7.97 -5.02 3.99
CA LEU A 123 -6.80 -5.53 3.28
C LEU A 123 -6.74 -5.06 1.81
N LEU A 124 -7.87 -4.92 1.13
CA LEU A 124 -7.89 -4.44 -0.27
C LEU A 124 -7.52 -2.95 -0.36
N GLU A 125 -7.89 -2.18 0.65
CA GLU A 125 -7.52 -0.76 0.80
C GLU A 125 -6.02 -0.63 1.13
N GLU A 126 -5.54 -1.43 2.08
CA GLU A 126 -4.13 -1.52 2.48
C GLU A 126 -3.20 -1.93 1.32
N VAL A 127 -3.59 -2.94 0.52
CA VAL A 127 -2.83 -3.39 -0.66
C VAL A 127 -2.83 -2.34 -1.77
N SER A 128 -3.93 -1.59 -1.97
CA SER A 128 -3.94 -0.46 -2.91
C SER A 128 -2.96 0.64 -2.49
N ALA A 129 -2.94 0.97 -1.19
CA ALA A 129 -2.04 1.96 -0.64
C ALA A 129 -0.57 1.53 -0.70
N SER A 130 -0.25 0.26 -0.38
CA SER A 130 1.13 -0.22 -0.35
C SER A 130 1.73 -0.45 -1.74
N VAL A 131 0.96 -0.98 -2.70
CA VAL A 131 1.47 -1.32 -4.04
C VAL A 131 1.42 -0.12 -4.99
N ALA A 132 0.34 0.67 -4.97
CA ALA A 132 0.13 1.75 -5.93
C ALA A 132 0.28 3.16 -5.35
N GLY A 133 0.39 3.30 -4.02
CA GLY A 133 0.31 4.59 -3.35
C GLY A 133 -1.06 5.27 -3.50
N TRP A 134 -2.10 4.52 -3.87
CA TRP A 134 -3.43 5.07 -4.16
C TRP A 134 -4.40 4.75 -3.02
N PRO A 135 -5.00 5.77 -2.38
CA PRO A 135 -6.07 5.53 -1.42
C PRO A 135 -7.28 4.95 -2.14
N ALA A 136 -7.90 3.97 -1.48
CA ALA A 136 -9.01 3.21 -2.03
C ALA A 136 -10.04 2.87 -0.95
N ARG A 137 -11.27 2.60 -1.37
CA ARG A 137 -12.37 2.14 -0.52
C ARG A 137 -12.94 0.86 -1.09
N ALA A 138 -12.99 -0.19 -0.28
CA ALA A 138 -13.54 -1.48 -0.62
C ALA A 138 -14.97 -1.58 -0.07
N VAL A 139 -15.93 -1.90 -0.95
CA VAL A 139 -17.36 -1.91 -0.63
C VAL A 139 -17.96 -3.26 -0.98
N GLU A 140 -18.58 -3.91 -0.01
CA GLU A 140 -19.44 -5.09 -0.21
C GLU A 140 -20.69 -4.72 -1.00
N LEU A 141 -20.79 -5.18 -2.24
CA LEU A 141 -21.93 -4.87 -3.12
C LEU A 141 -23.20 -5.65 -2.73
N SER A 142 -23.05 -6.73 -1.97
CA SER A 142 -24.13 -7.44 -1.28
C SER A 142 -25.01 -6.51 -0.44
N ARG A 143 -24.40 -5.61 0.36
CA ARG A 143 -25.11 -4.69 1.25
C ARG A 143 -25.96 -3.66 0.50
N LEU A 144 -25.58 -3.37 -0.74
CA LEU A 144 -26.25 -2.45 -1.66
C LEU A 144 -27.15 -3.17 -2.68
N THR A 145 -27.30 -4.49 -2.59
CA THR A 145 -28.23 -5.23 -3.45
C THR A 145 -29.63 -5.14 -2.89
N ALA A 146 -30.61 -4.79 -3.73
CA ALA A 146 -32.02 -4.77 -3.35
C ALA A 146 -32.53 -6.20 -3.12
N HIS A 147 -33.22 -6.42 -2.01
CA HIS A 147 -33.77 -7.71 -1.62
C HIS A 147 -35.26 -7.58 -1.26
N GLN A 148 -36.04 -8.63 -1.54
CA GLN A 148 -37.41 -8.72 -1.04
C GLN A 148 -37.37 -8.88 0.48
N GLN A 149 -38.02 -7.96 1.20
CA GLN A 149 -38.09 -8.01 2.66
C GLN A 149 -39.06 -9.13 3.08
N PRO A 150 -38.62 -10.12 3.87
CA PRO A 150 -39.49 -11.22 4.28
C PRO A 150 -40.53 -10.72 5.28
N VAL A 151 -41.81 -10.87 4.93
CA VAL A 151 -42.97 -10.41 5.73
C VAL A 151 -42.90 -10.90 7.18
N ARG A 152 -42.37 -12.10 7.41
CA ARG A 152 -42.20 -12.73 8.74
C ARG A 152 -41.16 -12.07 9.66
N LEU A 153 -40.25 -11.23 9.14
CA LEU A 153 -39.26 -10.49 9.96
C LEU A 153 -39.74 -9.10 10.40
N TYR A 154 -40.85 -8.60 9.83
CA TYR A 154 -41.60 -7.53 10.47
C TYR A 154 -42.27 -8.15 11.70
N GLY A 155 -41.77 -7.83 12.88
CA GLY A 155 -42.42 -8.21 14.13
C GLY A 155 -43.87 -7.73 14.10
N GLY A 156 -44.81 -8.61 14.47
CA GLY A 156 -46.21 -8.22 14.63
C GLY A 156 -46.35 -7.08 15.64
N THR A 157 -47.50 -6.40 15.64
CA THR A 157 -47.79 -5.24 16.50
C THR A 157 -47.37 -5.45 17.97
N GLY A 158 -46.21 -4.90 18.36
CA GLY A 158 -45.62 -5.01 19.70
C GLY A 158 -44.34 -5.86 19.83
N GLY A 159 -43.96 -6.65 18.81
CA GLY A 159 -42.74 -7.47 18.82
C GLY A 159 -41.55 -6.76 18.15
N ALA A 160 -40.39 -6.75 18.82
CA ALA A 160 -39.15 -6.27 18.21
C ALA A 160 -38.77 -7.16 17.00
N ALA A 161 -38.47 -6.53 15.86
CA ALA A 161 -38.07 -7.24 14.65
C ALA A 161 -36.78 -8.05 14.88
N ALA A 162 -36.81 -9.34 14.52
CA ALA A 162 -35.75 -10.29 14.87
C ALA A 162 -34.36 -9.97 14.27
N ASP A 163 -34.28 -9.11 13.24
CA ASP A 163 -33.01 -8.58 12.73
C ASP A 163 -33.19 -7.16 12.12
N LEU A 164 -33.13 -6.13 12.96
CA LEU A 164 -33.15 -4.71 12.53
C LEU A 164 -32.01 -4.34 11.55
N ARG A 165 -30.91 -5.12 11.51
CA ARG A 165 -29.79 -4.88 10.59
C ARG A 165 -30.07 -5.38 9.18
N ARG A 166 -31.05 -6.29 8.99
CA ARG A 166 -31.55 -6.69 7.66
C ARG A 166 -32.57 -5.69 7.10
N LEU A 167 -33.45 -5.16 7.96
CA LEU A 167 -34.45 -4.15 7.59
C LEU A 167 -33.83 -2.83 7.08
N SER A 168 -32.60 -2.53 7.49
CA SER A 168 -31.87 -1.32 7.08
C SER A 168 -31.02 -1.48 5.80
N ARG A 169 -30.94 -2.68 5.20
CA ARG A 169 -30.10 -2.98 4.03
C ARG A 169 -30.96 -3.39 2.83
N GLY A 170 -30.49 -3.11 1.61
CA GLY A 170 -31.13 -3.61 0.39
C GLY A 170 -32.59 -3.18 0.19
N ARG A 171 -33.01 -2.02 0.73
CA ARG A 171 -34.36 -1.46 0.59
C ARG A 171 -34.54 -0.70 -0.73
N LEU A 172 -35.78 -0.45 -1.15
CA LEU A 172 -36.04 0.44 -2.29
C LEU A 172 -35.41 1.83 -2.07
N ALA A 173 -34.97 2.47 -3.16
CA ALA A 173 -34.42 3.82 -3.12
C ALA A 173 -35.49 4.82 -2.67
N ASP A 174 -35.18 5.64 -1.66
CA ASP A 174 -36.04 6.76 -1.27
C ASP A 174 -35.72 7.96 -2.18
N LEU A 175 -36.71 8.42 -2.94
CA LEU A 175 -36.55 9.55 -3.84
C LEU A 175 -36.58 10.92 -3.13
N ARG A 176 -36.86 10.94 -1.83
CA ARG A 176 -36.87 12.16 -1.00
C ARG A 176 -35.51 12.48 -0.38
N ASP A 177 -34.63 11.48 -0.27
CA ASP A 177 -33.27 11.63 0.27
C ASP A 177 -32.28 11.99 -0.85
N GLY A 178 -32.25 13.28 -1.23
CA GLY A 178 -31.34 13.80 -2.23
C GLY A 178 -29.87 13.55 -1.90
N ALA A 179 -29.48 13.62 -0.62
CA ALA A 179 -28.09 13.40 -0.19
C ALA A 179 -27.64 11.95 -0.38
N ALA A 180 -28.50 10.97 -0.11
CA ALA A 180 -28.20 9.57 -0.43
C ALA A 180 -28.16 9.32 -1.95
N LEU A 181 -29.02 9.99 -2.73
CA LEU A 181 -29.03 9.89 -4.19
C LEU A 181 -27.77 10.49 -4.83
N ASP A 182 -27.25 11.61 -4.33
CA ASP A 182 -26.00 12.22 -4.82
C ASP A 182 -24.78 11.30 -4.62
N LEU A 183 -24.79 10.48 -3.57
CA LEU A 183 -23.76 9.46 -3.30
C LEU A 183 -24.02 8.12 -4.04
N ALA A 184 -25.13 7.98 -4.76
CA ALA A 184 -25.53 6.71 -5.37
C ALA A 184 -24.53 6.22 -6.42
N GLY A 185 -24.19 4.93 -6.36
CA GLY A 185 -23.19 4.33 -7.24
C GLY A 185 -21.73 4.66 -6.88
N GLY A 186 -21.50 5.61 -5.98
CA GLY A 186 -20.19 5.88 -5.38
C GLY A 186 -19.84 4.96 -4.20
N PRO A 187 -18.62 5.08 -3.66
CA PRO A 187 -18.12 4.25 -2.54
C PRO A 187 -18.84 4.50 -1.20
N PHE A 188 -19.47 5.66 -1.05
CA PHE A 188 -20.23 6.04 0.15
C PHE A 188 -21.74 5.91 -0.03
N GLY A 189 -22.20 5.46 -1.20
CA GLY A 189 -23.62 5.32 -1.51
C GLY A 189 -24.27 4.22 -0.68
N THR A 190 -25.39 4.54 -0.05
CA THR A 190 -26.24 3.60 0.71
C THR A 190 -27.47 3.12 -0.08
N VAL A 191 -27.74 3.76 -1.23
CA VAL A 191 -28.88 3.47 -2.11
C VAL A 191 -28.75 2.06 -2.69
N ALA A 192 -29.79 1.23 -2.50
CA ALA A 192 -29.78 -0.12 -3.04
C ALA A 192 -30.01 -0.14 -4.56
N ARG A 193 -29.53 -1.21 -5.20
CA ARG A 193 -29.54 -1.40 -6.65
C ARG A 193 -30.04 -2.81 -6.99
N SER A 194 -30.64 -2.97 -8.16
CA SER A 194 -30.93 -4.31 -8.69
C SER A 194 -29.64 -5.08 -8.96
N ALA A 195 -29.69 -6.41 -8.82
CA ALA A 195 -28.54 -7.27 -9.04
C ALA A 195 -28.07 -7.20 -10.52
N ASP A 196 -26.80 -6.86 -10.74
CA ASP A 196 -26.19 -6.86 -12.07
C ASP A 196 -25.32 -8.09 -12.27
N VAL A 197 -25.76 -9.02 -13.11
CA VAL A 197 -25.05 -10.28 -13.40
C VAL A 197 -23.98 -10.09 -14.48
N ARG A 198 -23.84 -8.90 -15.08
CA ARG A 198 -22.81 -8.63 -16.10
C ARG A 198 -21.42 -8.65 -15.47
N ARG A 199 -20.47 -9.25 -16.19
CA ARG A 199 -19.04 -9.24 -15.81
C ARG A 199 -18.53 -7.80 -15.69
N ALA A 200 -17.67 -7.54 -14.70
CA ALA A 200 -17.02 -6.24 -14.53
C ALA A 200 -16.30 -5.79 -15.83
N ALA A 201 -15.49 -6.68 -16.43
CA ALA A 201 -14.78 -6.45 -17.69
C ALA A 201 -15.62 -6.67 -18.97
N SER A 202 -16.93 -6.39 -18.92
CA SER A 202 -17.83 -6.53 -20.09
C SER A 202 -17.58 -5.46 -21.15
N ARG A 203 -17.25 -5.89 -22.38
CA ARG A 203 -16.82 -5.02 -23.51
C ARG A 203 -17.82 -3.92 -23.91
N ARG A 204 -19.13 -4.15 -23.78
CA ARG A 204 -20.17 -3.19 -24.24
C ARG A 204 -20.61 -2.20 -23.17
N ARG A 205 -20.68 -2.66 -21.91
CA ARG A 205 -21.06 -1.87 -20.74
C ARG A 205 -20.46 -2.54 -19.52
N GLN A 206 -19.69 -1.77 -18.75
CA GLN A 206 -19.07 -2.21 -17.50
C GLN A 206 -20.16 -2.69 -16.52
N GLY A 207 -20.03 -3.94 -16.09
CA GLY A 207 -20.92 -4.56 -15.09
C GLY A 207 -20.25 -4.60 -13.72
N GLY A 208 -20.38 -5.72 -13.03
CA GLY A 208 -19.64 -6.01 -11.79
C GLY A 208 -20.38 -5.64 -10.50
N HIS A 209 -21.60 -5.10 -10.58
CA HIS A 209 -22.48 -4.91 -9.42
C HIS A 209 -23.22 -6.22 -9.06
N THR A 210 -22.44 -7.30 -8.93
CA THR A 210 -22.94 -8.61 -8.54
C THR A 210 -23.18 -8.65 -7.02
N PRO A 211 -24.18 -9.41 -6.53
CA PRO A 211 -24.42 -9.52 -5.09
C PRO A 211 -23.25 -10.16 -4.31
N ALA A 212 -22.46 -11.02 -4.95
CA ALA A 212 -21.23 -11.58 -4.40
C ALA A 212 -19.98 -10.73 -4.66
N GLY A 213 -20.13 -9.55 -5.27
CA GLY A 213 -19.04 -8.68 -5.68
C GLY A 213 -18.52 -7.77 -4.56
N VAL A 214 -17.25 -7.42 -4.67
CA VAL A 214 -16.62 -6.33 -3.92
C VAL A 214 -16.19 -5.26 -4.91
N GLY A 215 -16.61 -4.02 -4.70
CA GLY A 215 -16.16 -2.87 -5.47
C GLY A 215 -14.97 -2.21 -4.80
N LEU A 216 -13.86 -2.06 -5.52
CA LEU A 216 -12.71 -1.26 -5.07
C LEU A 216 -12.72 0.07 -5.81
N PHE A 217 -13.03 1.15 -5.10
CA PHE A 217 -13.00 2.52 -5.62
C PHE A 217 -11.65 3.14 -5.30
N VAL A 218 -10.96 3.67 -6.30
CA VAL A 218 -9.57 4.14 -6.16
C VAL A 218 -9.46 5.60 -6.59
N TRP A 219 -8.91 6.46 -5.74
CA TRP A 219 -8.73 7.88 -6.04
C TRP A 219 -7.35 8.13 -6.64
N ARG A 220 -7.32 8.24 -7.97
CA ARG A 220 -6.13 8.62 -8.73
C ARG A 220 -6.17 10.12 -9.00
N LEU A 221 -5.23 10.86 -8.42
CA LEU A 221 -4.97 12.24 -8.82
C LEU A 221 -4.50 12.25 -10.28
N LYS A 222 -5.36 12.73 -11.18
CA LYS A 222 -5.01 12.88 -12.59
C LYS A 222 -4.34 14.26 -12.79
N PRO A 223 -3.11 14.34 -13.33
CA PRO A 223 -2.53 15.61 -13.69
C PRO A 223 -3.33 16.23 -14.83
N TYR A 224 -3.92 17.40 -14.58
CA TYR A 224 -4.53 18.23 -15.61
C TYR A 224 -3.55 19.34 -15.96
N HIS A 225 -3.15 19.43 -17.23
CA HIS A 225 -2.34 20.54 -17.70
C HIS A 225 -3.23 21.79 -17.83
N VAL A 226 -2.70 22.94 -17.44
CA VAL A 226 -3.33 24.23 -17.70
C VAL A 226 -2.35 25.03 -18.56
N THR A 227 -2.65 25.12 -19.86
CA THR A 227 -1.83 25.86 -20.82
C THR A 227 -2.39 27.28 -20.99
N ARG A 228 -1.50 28.27 -21.12
CA ARG A 228 -1.84 29.69 -21.33
C ARG A 228 -2.72 30.35 -20.25
N ALA A 229 -2.79 29.79 -19.04
CA ALA A 229 -3.32 30.55 -17.90
C ALA A 229 -2.32 31.64 -17.46
N PRO A 230 -2.79 32.85 -17.11
CA PRO A 230 -1.93 33.85 -16.49
C PRO A 230 -1.52 33.37 -15.10
N ALA A 231 -0.21 33.42 -14.80
CA ALA A 231 0.29 33.21 -13.44
C ALA A 231 0.43 34.58 -12.76
N TYR A 232 -0.16 34.74 -11.56
CA TYR A 232 -0.03 35.98 -10.82
C TYR A 232 1.41 36.15 -10.32
N CYS A 233 1.99 37.31 -10.58
CA CYS A 233 3.36 37.63 -10.17
C CYS A 233 3.32 38.36 -8.83
N ILE A 234 3.88 37.73 -7.78
CA ILE A 234 4.08 38.37 -6.48
C ILE A 234 5.26 39.35 -6.56
N ASP A 235 6.37 38.93 -7.16
CA ASP A 235 7.58 39.74 -7.28
C ASP A 235 8.29 39.47 -8.61
N ARG A 236 8.34 40.50 -9.47
CA ARG A 236 8.99 40.47 -10.80
C ARG A 236 10.51 40.45 -10.71
N ALA A 237 11.12 41.09 -9.72
CA ALA A 237 12.56 41.11 -9.55
C ALA A 237 13.11 39.74 -9.12
N ARG A 238 12.31 38.98 -8.34
CA ARG A 238 12.67 37.63 -7.88
C ARG A 238 12.06 36.48 -8.70
N ASN A 239 11.31 36.80 -9.76
CA ASN A 239 10.56 35.82 -10.57
C ASN A 239 9.65 34.90 -9.72
N LEU A 240 8.97 35.47 -8.72
CA LEU A 240 8.02 34.77 -7.87
C LEU A 240 6.61 34.85 -8.45
N TYR A 241 6.06 33.70 -8.82
CA TYR A 241 4.72 33.53 -9.35
C TYR A 241 3.93 32.51 -8.55
N THR A 242 2.62 32.71 -8.47
CA THR A 242 1.68 31.68 -8.03
C THR A 242 0.85 31.21 -9.22
N PHE A 243 0.40 29.95 -9.20
CA PHE A 243 -0.70 29.47 -10.05
C PHE A 243 -2.05 30.15 -9.71
N SER A 244 -2.07 31.08 -8.76
CA SER A 244 -3.26 31.87 -8.46
C SER A 244 -3.45 32.91 -9.55
N ILE A 245 -4.69 33.19 -9.93
CA ILE A 245 -5.06 34.38 -10.69
C ILE A 245 -5.42 35.54 -9.74
N LEU A 246 -5.67 35.22 -8.45
CA LEU A 246 -5.98 36.17 -7.37
C LEU A 246 -4.80 36.44 -6.40
N GLY A 247 -3.64 35.82 -6.60
CA GLY A 247 -2.47 35.94 -5.72
C GLY A 247 -2.54 35.23 -4.36
N ASN A 248 -3.56 34.40 -4.09
CA ASN A 248 -3.83 33.75 -2.80
C ASN A 248 -2.76 32.71 -2.37
N ASP A 249 -2.95 32.13 -1.17
CA ASP A 249 -2.28 30.93 -0.67
C ASP A 249 -3.29 29.75 -0.41
N ILE A 250 -3.26 28.64 -1.19
CA ILE A 250 -4.28 27.55 -1.32
C ILE A 250 -3.72 26.17 -1.83
N PRO A 251 -3.68 25.08 -1.03
CA PRO A 251 -3.06 23.80 -1.44
C PRO A 251 -3.55 23.24 -2.78
N LEU A 252 -2.60 23.02 -3.71
CA LEU A 252 -2.85 22.40 -5.03
C LEU A 252 -3.35 20.95 -4.95
N VAL A 253 -3.01 20.27 -3.85
CA VAL A 253 -3.35 18.87 -3.60
C VAL A 253 -3.71 18.75 -2.12
N THR A 254 -4.90 18.22 -1.85
CA THR A 254 -5.33 17.80 -0.52
C THR A 254 -4.41 16.69 -0.03
N ARG A 255 -3.74 16.88 1.12
CA ARG A 255 -2.99 15.79 1.77
C ARG A 255 -4.01 14.86 2.42
N PRO A 256 -4.16 13.60 1.97
CA PRO A 256 -5.09 12.68 2.61
C PRO A 256 -4.56 12.31 3.99
N GLU A 257 -5.39 12.43 5.02
CA GLU A 257 -5.09 11.83 6.32
C GLU A 257 -5.37 10.32 6.21
N PRO A 258 -4.41 9.44 6.55
CA PRO A 258 -4.65 8.01 6.52
C PRO A 258 -5.65 7.61 7.60
N GLU A 259 -6.69 6.84 7.26
CA GLU A 259 -7.53 6.18 8.28
C GLU A 259 -6.62 5.36 9.21
N PRO A 260 -6.76 5.47 10.54
CA PRO A 260 -5.97 4.68 11.47
C PRO A 260 -6.29 3.18 11.29
N SER A 261 -5.28 2.34 11.51
CA SER A 261 -5.30 0.88 11.33
C SER A 261 -6.62 0.21 11.75
N ALA A 262 -7.05 -0.78 10.96
CA ALA A 262 -8.36 -1.45 10.97
C ALA A 262 -8.79 -2.17 12.28
N ALA A 263 -8.08 -1.96 13.39
CA ALA A 263 -8.44 -2.44 14.72
C ALA A 263 -9.59 -1.65 15.37
N ARG A 264 -10.03 -0.53 14.78
CA ARG A 264 -11.15 0.28 15.30
C ARG A 264 -12.44 0.00 14.50
N PRO A 265 -13.59 -0.23 15.16
CA PRO A 265 -14.88 -0.23 14.48
C PRO A 265 -15.11 1.13 13.80
N LEU A 266 -15.66 1.09 12.58
CA LEU A 266 -16.00 2.29 11.81
C LEU A 266 -16.83 3.28 12.64
N PRO A 267 -16.41 4.56 12.76
CA PRO A 267 -17.34 5.61 13.16
C PRO A 267 -18.46 5.73 12.10
N SER A 268 -19.64 6.14 12.52
CA SER A 268 -20.76 6.41 11.63
C SER A 268 -20.51 7.64 10.74
N ALA A 269 -20.94 7.54 9.48
CA ALA A 269 -20.88 8.56 8.43
C ALA A 269 -19.48 8.87 7.88
N GLY A 270 -19.36 8.85 6.55
CA GLY A 270 -18.10 9.13 5.85
C GLY A 270 -17.85 10.63 5.72
N ASP A 271 -16.63 11.06 6.09
CA ASP A 271 -16.15 12.40 5.78
C ASP A 271 -15.38 12.38 4.45
N PRO A 272 -15.88 13.02 3.37
CA PRO A 272 -15.18 13.07 2.09
C PRO A 272 -13.84 13.84 2.13
N ARG A 273 -13.51 14.52 3.23
CA ARG A 273 -12.20 15.15 3.47
C ARG A 273 -11.05 14.17 3.61
N GLN A 274 -11.32 12.90 3.93
CA GLN A 274 -10.30 11.86 4.18
C GLN A 274 -9.67 11.29 2.90
N LEU A 275 -10.06 11.79 1.73
CA LEU A 275 -9.62 11.30 0.43
C LEU A 275 -9.03 12.44 -0.41
N PRO A 276 -8.06 12.16 -1.31
CA PRO A 276 -7.47 13.17 -2.18
C PRO A 276 -8.46 13.55 -3.28
N THR A 277 -9.41 14.39 -2.92
CA THR A 277 -10.26 15.11 -3.86
C THR A 277 -9.48 16.31 -4.39
N THR A 278 -9.48 16.47 -5.71
CA THR A 278 -9.33 17.81 -6.30
C THR A 278 -10.57 18.61 -5.91
N CYS A 279 -10.43 19.89 -5.52
CA CYS A 279 -11.56 20.73 -5.11
C CYS A 279 -12.75 20.56 -6.08
N PRO A 280 -13.98 20.33 -5.56
CA PRO A 280 -15.14 20.13 -6.41
C PRO A 280 -15.35 21.35 -7.30
N ARG A 281 -15.70 21.11 -8.57
CA ARG A 281 -15.99 22.18 -9.53
C ARG A 281 -17.31 22.86 -9.15
N THR A 282 -17.23 23.91 -8.35
CA THR A 282 -18.35 24.86 -8.22
C THR A 282 -18.59 25.48 -9.59
N SER A 283 -19.75 25.21 -10.19
CA SER A 283 -20.16 25.79 -11.45
C SER A 283 -20.63 27.23 -11.24
N ALA A 284 -19.68 28.14 -11.10
CA ALA A 284 -19.88 29.56 -11.38
C ALA A 284 -19.14 29.91 -12.68
N ALA A 285 -19.73 30.77 -13.50
CA ALA A 285 -19.05 31.32 -14.66
C ALA A 285 -17.88 32.22 -14.23
N VAL A 286 -17.02 32.55 -15.19
CA VAL A 286 -15.78 33.32 -15.05
C VAL A 286 -14.56 32.49 -14.59
N SER A 287 -13.47 32.72 -15.32
CA SER A 287 -12.12 32.20 -15.13
C SER A 287 -11.62 32.25 -13.68
N SER A 288 -11.57 31.07 -13.03
CA SER A 288 -10.37 30.31 -12.63
C SER A 288 -9.15 31.07 -11.98
N PRO A 289 -8.23 30.40 -11.23
CA PRO A 289 -8.39 30.25 -9.77
C PRO A 289 -7.03 30.19 -9.00
N THR A 290 -6.92 29.33 -7.95
CA THR A 290 -5.71 28.80 -7.24
C THR A 290 -4.99 29.79 -6.30
N THR A 291 -3.86 29.57 -5.60
CA THR A 291 -2.94 28.42 -5.33
C THR A 291 -2.17 28.65 -4.03
N SER A 292 -1.45 27.67 -3.47
CA SER A 292 -0.10 27.70 -2.85
C SER A 292 0.19 26.48 -1.97
N SER A 293 1.47 26.36 -1.61
CA SER A 293 1.92 25.78 -0.34
C SER A 293 1.62 24.30 -0.12
N THR A 294 1.82 23.50 -1.17
CA THR A 294 2.59 22.24 -1.05
C THR A 294 3.38 21.98 -2.35
N LEU A 295 4.63 21.53 -2.20
CA LEU A 295 5.61 21.17 -3.25
C LEU A 295 6.09 22.33 -4.15
N THR A 296 7.15 23.01 -3.71
CA THR A 296 7.81 24.12 -4.41
C THR A 296 8.63 23.64 -5.60
N VAL A 297 7.99 23.36 -6.74
CA VAL A 297 8.69 23.13 -8.01
C VAL A 297 9.15 24.47 -8.59
N ARG A 298 10.45 24.75 -8.55
CA ARG A 298 11.06 25.89 -9.28
C ARG A 298 11.04 25.61 -10.79
N ALA A 299 10.00 26.09 -11.47
CA ALA A 299 9.97 26.14 -12.93
C ALA A 299 10.80 27.33 -13.43
N ARG A 300 11.84 27.08 -14.23
CA ARG A 300 12.64 28.13 -14.90
C ARG A 300 12.11 28.31 -16.32
N ALA A 301 11.36 29.39 -16.56
CA ALA A 301 10.90 29.73 -17.90
C ALA A 301 12.01 30.43 -18.71
N SER A 302 12.23 29.98 -19.95
CA SER A 302 13.11 30.65 -20.92
C SER A 302 12.27 31.57 -21.83
N PRO A 303 12.65 32.85 -22.03
CA PRO A 303 11.97 33.73 -22.95
C PRO A 303 12.59 33.65 -24.36
N SER A 304 11.91 33.01 -25.31
CA SER A 304 12.16 33.22 -26.74
C SER A 304 10.84 33.50 -27.45
N GLY A 305 10.64 34.76 -27.82
CA GLY A 305 9.58 35.16 -28.73
C GLY A 305 9.90 34.70 -30.16
N GLY A 306 8.89 34.20 -30.86
CA GLY A 306 9.00 33.77 -32.25
C GLY A 306 7.62 33.68 -32.88
N THR A 307 7.31 34.61 -33.79
CA THR A 307 6.07 34.64 -34.56
C THR A 307 6.08 33.58 -35.65
N ALA A 308 5.06 32.72 -35.70
CA ALA A 308 4.86 31.79 -36.82
C ALA A 308 3.38 31.54 -37.12
N THR A 309 3.05 31.82 -38.37
CA THR A 309 1.76 31.88 -39.06
C THR A 309 0.94 30.57 -39.09
N THR A 310 -0.37 30.74 -39.27
CA THR A 310 -1.44 29.73 -39.41
C THR A 310 -1.26 28.72 -40.56
N SER A 311 -1.52 27.43 -40.33
CA SER A 311 -2.14 26.50 -41.31
C SER A 311 -2.63 25.20 -40.62
N PRO A 312 -3.72 24.52 -41.04
CA PRO A 312 -4.41 23.53 -40.21
C PRO A 312 -4.21 22.05 -40.60
N TYR A 313 -4.65 21.18 -39.68
CA TYR A 313 -5.11 19.80 -39.92
C TYR A 313 -4.11 18.74 -40.42
N ARG A 314 -3.60 17.91 -39.49
CA ARG A 314 -3.37 16.47 -39.76
C ARG A 314 -3.62 15.63 -38.51
N ARG A 315 -4.75 14.91 -38.50
CA ARG A 315 -4.96 13.80 -37.55
C ARG A 315 -3.93 12.71 -37.86
N ARG A 316 -3.15 12.29 -36.86
CA ARG A 316 -2.53 10.95 -36.85
C ARG A 316 -3.03 10.20 -35.63
N THR A 317 -3.96 9.29 -35.87
CA THR A 317 -4.25 8.16 -34.99
C THR A 317 -3.02 7.26 -34.93
N SER A 318 -2.52 7.00 -33.72
CA SER A 318 -1.58 5.89 -33.45
C SER A 318 -2.18 5.02 -32.36
N TRP A 319 -2.71 3.87 -32.75
CA TRP A 319 -3.01 2.78 -31.86
C TRP A 319 -1.70 2.19 -31.32
N TRP A 320 -1.69 1.77 -30.05
CA TRP A 320 -0.73 0.80 -29.53
C TRP A 320 -1.52 -0.25 -28.72
N PRO A 321 -1.39 -1.55 -29.04
CA PRO A 321 -2.08 -2.61 -28.33
C PRO A 321 -1.28 -3.08 -27.12
N ILE A 322 -1.97 -3.26 -25.99
CA ILE A 322 -1.73 -4.29 -24.96
C ILE A 322 -3.11 -4.80 -24.52
#